data_AF-A0A4V0I303-F1
#
_entry.id   AF-A0A4V0I303-F1
#
_cell.length_a   1.000
_cell.length_b   1.000
_cell.length_c   1.000
_cell.angle_alpha   90.00
_cell.angle_beta   90.00
_cell.angle_gamma   90.00
#
_symmetry.space_group_name_H-M   'P 1'
#
loop_
_entity.id
_entity.type
_entity.pdbx_description
1 polymer ?
#
loop_
_entity_poly.entity_id
_entity_poly.type
_entity_poly.pdbx_seq_one_letter_code
_entity_poly.pdbx_strand_id
1 'polypeptide(L)'
;MGIRVHGLVALCLVAFCGCAKREKTTAELIADLKSTSEHDRLVAVRLLPDRRDDAATVVPALAEALKDAEGDVRRSAAIGLGSFAEQAREAIPSLKALRKDHDARVRDAAGKALARIDPGTAPRVSGR
;
A
#
# COMPACT_ATOMS: atom_id res chain seq x y z
N MET A 1 -48.09 -22.46 38.78
CA MET A 1 -48.11 -21.05 39.21
C MET A 1 -46.74 -20.71 39.79
N GLY A 2 -46.00 -19.75 39.20
CA GLY A 2 -44.99 -19.00 39.94
C GLY A 2 -43.52 -19.48 39.92
N ILE A 3 -42.80 -19.10 38.86
CA ILE A 3 -41.42 -18.55 38.84
C ILE A 3 -40.29 -19.38 39.48
N ARG A 4 -39.46 -20.02 38.64
CA ARG A 4 -38.06 -20.34 38.94
C ARG A 4 -37.15 -19.31 38.27
N VAL A 5 -36.71 -18.32 39.04
CA VAL A 5 -35.61 -17.42 38.68
C VAL A 5 -34.29 -18.15 38.97
N HIS A 6 -33.65 -18.68 37.94
CA HIS A 6 -32.25 -19.11 37.95
C HIS A 6 -31.60 -18.47 36.72
N GLY A 7 -30.93 -17.35 36.96
CA GLY A 7 -30.26 -16.56 35.93
C GLY A 7 -29.33 -15.56 36.58
N LEU A 8 -28.39 -16.07 37.37
CA LEU A 8 -27.20 -15.35 37.80
C LEU A 8 -26.38 -15.04 36.53
N VAL A 9 -25.94 -13.78 36.36
CA VAL A 9 -24.59 -13.35 35.93
C VAL A 9 -24.69 -11.96 35.29
N ALA A 10 -24.27 -10.99 36.11
CA ALA A 10 -23.42 -9.85 35.80
C ALA A 10 -23.54 -9.18 34.42
N LEU A 11 -24.08 -7.96 34.44
CA LEU A 11 -23.34 -6.74 34.08
C LEU A 11 -22.17 -6.93 33.09
N CYS A 12 -22.44 -6.70 31.81
CA CYS A 12 -21.42 -6.17 30.89
C CYS A 12 -22.02 -5.00 30.12
N LEU A 13 -22.16 -3.88 30.84
CA LEU A 13 -22.05 -2.56 30.24
C LEU A 13 -20.62 -2.40 29.73
N VAL A 14 -20.29 -2.99 28.59
CA VAL A 14 -19.08 -2.60 27.87
C VAL A 14 -19.43 -1.32 27.14
N ALA A 15 -19.23 -0.22 27.85
CA ALA A 15 -19.10 1.09 27.25
C ALA A 15 -17.97 1.02 26.22
N PHE A 16 -18.31 0.83 24.95
CA PHE A 16 -17.40 1.14 23.84
C PHE A 16 -17.37 2.67 23.67
N CYS A 17 -16.92 3.36 24.72
CA CYS A 17 -16.39 4.70 24.59
C CYS A 17 -14.99 4.53 23.99
N GLY A 18 -14.93 4.51 22.68
CA GLY A 18 -13.68 4.53 21.95
C GLY A 18 -13.88 5.40 20.72
N CYS A 19 -13.14 6.50 20.63
CA CYS A 19 -12.78 7.09 19.35
C CYS A 19 -11.91 6.08 18.56
N ALA A 20 -12.47 4.92 18.24
CA ALA A 20 -11.89 3.97 17.34
C ALA A 20 -12.03 4.60 15.96
N LYS A 21 -10.98 5.28 15.49
CA LYS A 21 -10.86 5.54 14.06
C LYS A 21 -10.95 4.16 13.41
N ARG A 22 -12.05 3.87 12.72
CA ARG A 22 -12.22 2.64 11.95
C ARG A 22 -11.01 2.54 11.03
N GLU A 23 -10.28 1.43 11.10
CA GLU A 23 -9.20 1.17 10.16
C GLU A 23 -9.79 1.10 8.75
N LYS A 24 -9.21 1.88 7.82
CA LYS A 24 -9.66 1.88 6.43
C LYS A 24 -9.42 0.50 5.81
N THR A 25 -10.46 -0.02 5.17
CA THR A 25 -10.40 -1.26 4.38
C THR A 25 -9.45 -1.08 3.20
N THR A 26 -8.96 -2.19 2.63
CA THR A 26 -8.10 -2.13 1.45
C THR A 26 -8.79 -1.41 0.28
N ALA A 27 -10.09 -1.65 0.08
CA ALA A 27 -10.87 -0.97 -0.95
C ALA A 27 -10.97 0.55 -0.72
N GLU A 28 -11.18 1.00 0.51
CA GLU A 28 -11.21 2.43 0.85
C GLU A 28 -9.86 3.09 0.61
N LEU A 29 -8.75 2.43 0.97
CA LEU A 29 -7.40 2.95 0.68
C LEU A 29 -7.12 3.00 -0.83
N ILE A 30 -7.58 2.02 -1.61
CA ILE A 30 -7.45 2.06 -3.08
C ILE A 30 -8.26 3.23 -3.65
N ALA A 31 -9.45 3.51 -3.10
CA ALA A 31 -10.23 4.67 -3.51
C ALA A 31 -9.55 6.00 -3.15
N ASP A 32 -8.92 6.08 -1.98
CA ASP A 32 -8.18 7.26 -1.53
C ASP A 32 -7.02 7.64 -2.46
N LEU A 33 -6.43 6.69 -3.21
CA LEU A 33 -5.40 6.98 -4.23
C LEU A 33 -5.90 7.93 -5.33
N LYS A 34 -7.22 8.07 -5.49
CA LYS A 34 -7.85 8.98 -6.47
C LYS A 34 -8.42 10.24 -5.82
N SER A 35 -8.18 10.45 -4.53
CA SER A 35 -8.64 11.64 -3.81
C SER A 35 -7.98 12.92 -4.33
N THR A 36 -8.72 14.01 -4.33
CA THR A 36 -8.17 15.35 -4.60
C THR A 36 -7.18 15.78 -3.53
N SER A 37 -7.33 15.26 -2.31
CA SER A 37 -6.42 15.47 -1.19
C SER A 37 -5.13 14.70 -1.38
N GLU A 38 -4.01 15.40 -1.56
CA GLU A 38 -2.67 14.79 -1.56
C GLU A 38 -2.44 13.96 -0.30
N HIS A 39 -2.89 14.46 0.85
CA HIS A 39 -2.74 13.77 2.12
C HIS A 39 -3.37 12.38 2.10
N ASP A 40 -4.59 12.26 1.57
CA ASP A 40 -5.28 10.97 1.48
C ASP A 40 -4.55 10.01 0.54
N ARG A 41 -4.12 10.50 -0.62
CA ARG A 41 -3.34 9.71 -1.58
C ARG A 41 -2.04 9.23 -0.94
N LEU A 42 -1.34 10.10 -0.22
CA LEU A 42 -0.06 9.80 0.45
C LEU A 42 -0.24 8.79 1.59
N VAL A 43 -1.30 8.91 2.38
CA VAL A 43 -1.65 7.93 3.42
C VAL A 43 -1.93 6.57 2.78
N ALA A 44 -2.72 6.55 1.70
CA ALA A 44 -3.04 5.32 0.99
C ALA A 44 -1.81 4.58 0.45
N VAL A 45 -0.93 5.26 -0.30
CA VAL A 45 0.29 4.61 -0.85
C VAL A 45 1.25 4.11 0.24
N ARG A 46 1.18 4.64 1.46
CA ARG A 46 2.02 4.19 2.59
C ARG A 46 1.44 2.98 3.31
N LEU A 47 0.12 2.83 3.36
CA LEU A 47 -0.56 1.76 4.09
C LEU A 47 -0.88 0.54 3.22
N LEU A 48 -1.14 0.74 1.93
CA LEU A 48 -1.43 -0.34 0.99
C LEU A 48 -0.35 -1.43 0.93
N PRO A 49 0.95 -1.14 1.04
CA PRO A 49 1.97 -2.17 1.09
C PRO A 49 1.79 -3.18 2.23
N ASP A 50 1.13 -2.85 3.34
CA ASP A 50 0.94 -3.82 4.42
C ASP A 50 -0.15 -4.86 4.11
N ARG A 51 -0.93 -4.65 3.05
CA ARG A 51 -2.02 -5.54 2.60
C ARG A 51 -1.49 -6.65 1.70
N ARG A 52 -0.61 -7.50 2.25
CA ARG A 52 0.06 -8.59 1.51
C ARG A 52 -0.92 -9.60 0.92
N ASP A 53 -2.00 -9.90 1.62
CA ASP A 53 -3.02 -10.86 1.18
C ASP A 53 -3.84 -10.34 -0.02
N ASP A 54 -3.87 -9.02 -0.22
CA ASP A 54 -4.61 -8.35 -1.30
C ASP A 54 -3.71 -7.94 -2.47
N ALA A 55 -2.49 -8.50 -2.57
CA ALA A 55 -1.48 -8.08 -3.56
C ALA A 55 -2.03 -7.96 -4.99
N ALA A 56 -2.90 -8.89 -5.42
CA ALA A 56 -3.51 -8.89 -6.75
C ALA A 56 -4.35 -7.65 -7.07
N THR A 57 -4.85 -6.94 -6.06
CA THR A 57 -5.60 -5.68 -6.23
C THR A 57 -4.76 -4.46 -5.87
N VAL A 58 -3.84 -4.61 -4.93
CA VAL A 58 -2.99 -3.52 -4.44
C VAL A 58 -1.89 -3.15 -5.44
N VAL A 59 -1.23 -4.15 -6.05
CA VAL A 59 -0.16 -3.92 -7.03
C VAL A 59 -0.63 -3.06 -8.20
N PRO A 60 -1.74 -3.35 -8.90
CA PRO A 60 -2.19 -2.51 -10.01
C PRO A 60 -2.60 -1.12 -9.54
N ALA A 61 -3.19 -0.99 -8.34
CA ALA A 61 -3.53 0.31 -7.77
C ALA A 61 -2.28 1.17 -7.48
N LEU A 62 -1.24 0.59 -6.90
CA LEU A 62 0.04 1.27 -6.69
C LEU A 62 0.76 1.57 -8.00
N ALA A 63 0.64 0.71 -9.02
CA ALA A 63 1.20 0.97 -10.34
C ALA A 63 0.58 2.20 -11.01
N GLU A 64 -0.72 2.43 -10.84
CA GLU A 64 -1.37 3.66 -11.28
C GLU A 64 -0.92 4.90 -10.48
N ALA A 65 -0.69 4.77 -9.18
CA ALA A 65 -0.17 5.85 -8.33
C ALA A 65 1.26 6.30 -8.70
N LEU A 66 1.99 5.54 -9.53
CA LEU A 66 3.26 6.01 -10.12
C LEU A 66 3.08 7.18 -11.09
N LYS A 67 1.85 7.49 -11.51
CA LYS A 67 1.54 8.62 -12.41
C LYS A 67 1.03 9.85 -11.67
N ASP A 68 1.06 9.84 -10.32
CA ASP A 68 0.56 10.94 -9.51
C ASP A 68 1.29 12.26 -9.81
N ALA A 69 0.58 13.38 -9.67
CA ALA A 69 1.17 14.71 -9.82
C ALA A 69 2.27 14.95 -8.76
N GLU A 70 2.10 14.41 -7.56
CA GLU A 70 2.99 14.66 -6.43
C GLU A 70 4.14 13.65 -6.38
N GLY A 71 5.37 14.17 -6.33
CA GLY A 71 6.58 13.36 -6.33
C GLY A 71 6.67 12.42 -5.13
N ASP A 72 6.18 12.84 -3.96
CA ASP A 72 6.19 12.03 -2.76
C ASP A 72 5.21 10.84 -2.84
N VAL A 73 4.08 10.99 -3.55
CA VAL A 73 3.15 9.89 -3.83
C VAL A 73 3.79 8.91 -4.81
N ARG A 74 4.35 9.38 -5.94
CA ARG A 74 5.05 8.52 -6.91
C ARG A 74 6.20 7.74 -6.27
N ARG A 75 7.01 8.41 -5.44
CA ARG A 75 8.12 7.80 -4.71
C ARG A 75 7.62 6.70 -3.77
N SER A 76 6.58 6.99 -3.00
CA SER A 76 6.00 6.04 -2.03
C SER A 76 5.38 4.84 -2.74
N ALA A 77 4.69 5.05 -3.87
CA ALA A 77 4.17 3.98 -4.71
C ALA A 77 5.29 3.06 -5.24
N ALA A 78 6.40 3.63 -5.72
CA ALA A 78 7.55 2.83 -6.17
C ALA A 78 8.15 1.98 -5.04
N ILE A 79 8.32 2.57 -3.85
CA ILE A 79 8.78 1.84 -2.66
C ILE A 79 7.81 0.72 -2.30
N GLY A 80 6.51 1.01 -2.30
CA GLY A 80 5.44 0.05 -2.00
C GLY A 80 5.46 -1.15 -2.93
N LEU A 81 5.55 -0.92 -4.24
CA LEU A 81 5.69 -1.99 -5.25
C LEU A 81 6.92 -2.85 -5.02
N GLY A 82 8.06 -2.25 -4.66
CA GLY A 82 9.28 -2.98 -4.33
C GLY A 82 9.12 -3.93 -3.12
N SER A 83 8.20 -3.66 -2.21
CA SER A 83 7.91 -4.53 -1.05
C SER A 83 7.06 -5.76 -1.41
N PHE A 84 6.44 -5.78 -2.60
CA PHE A 84 5.72 -6.93 -3.13
C PHE A 84 6.61 -7.86 -3.98
N ALA A 85 7.90 -7.56 -4.14
CA ALA A 85 8.87 -8.42 -4.83
C ALA A 85 8.31 -9.00 -6.16
N GLU A 86 8.39 -10.31 -6.37
CA GLU A 86 7.97 -10.95 -7.62
C GLU A 86 6.46 -10.79 -7.91
N GLN A 87 5.62 -10.58 -6.88
CA GLN A 87 4.19 -10.32 -7.07
C GLN A 87 3.93 -9.01 -7.82
N ALA A 88 4.88 -8.06 -7.82
CA ALA A 88 4.77 -6.80 -8.55
C ALA A 88 5.43 -6.81 -9.94
N ARG A 89 5.72 -7.99 -10.52
CA ARG A 89 6.33 -8.10 -11.86
C ARG A 89 5.53 -7.38 -12.95
N GLU A 90 4.20 -7.33 -12.86
CA GLU A 90 3.36 -6.58 -13.79
C GLU A 90 3.62 -5.06 -13.79
N ALA A 91 4.16 -4.52 -12.69
CA ALA A 91 4.45 -3.09 -12.56
C ALA A 91 5.82 -2.69 -13.15
N ILE A 92 6.62 -3.63 -13.66
CA ILE A 92 7.95 -3.36 -14.24
C ILE A 92 7.92 -2.28 -15.34
N PRO A 93 6.98 -2.30 -16.32
CA PRO A 93 6.93 -1.26 -17.35
C PRO A 93 6.70 0.14 -16.77
N SER A 94 5.79 0.26 -15.79
CA SER A 94 5.48 1.53 -15.12
C SER A 94 6.67 2.03 -14.30
N LEU A 95 7.36 1.15 -13.58
CA LEU A 95 8.58 1.51 -12.84
C LEU A 95 9.72 1.92 -13.78
N LYS A 96 9.87 1.28 -14.94
CA LYS A 96 10.87 1.69 -15.96
C LYS A 96 10.59 3.07 -16.53
N ALA A 97 9.33 3.48 -16.67
CA ALA A 97 8.97 4.82 -17.13
C ALA A 97 9.49 5.92 -16.19
N LEU A 98 9.52 5.66 -14.88
CA LEU A 98 10.03 6.59 -13.87
C LEU A 98 11.53 6.89 -13.98
N ARG A 99 12.29 6.20 -14.85
CA ARG A 99 13.68 6.60 -15.14
C ARG A 99 13.81 8.01 -15.70
N LYS A 100 12.73 8.54 -16.29
CA LYS A 100 12.63 9.90 -16.82
C LYS A 100 11.93 10.87 -15.87
N ASP A 101 11.58 10.45 -14.65
CA ASP A 101 10.94 11.32 -13.67
C ASP A 101 11.84 12.51 -13.32
N HIS A 102 11.25 13.68 -13.10
CA HIS A 102 12.00 14.89 -12.77
C HIS A 102 12.61 14.81 -11.36
N ASP A 103 11.95 14.14 -10.41
CA ASP A 103 12.42 14.00 -9.04
C ASP A 103 13.45 12.85 -8.93
N ALA A 104 14.66 13.19 -8.51
CA ALA A 104 15.75 12.22 -8.31
C ALA A 104 15.42 11.12 -7.29
N ARG A 105 14.63 11.44 -6.26
CA ARG A 105 14.20 10.48 -5.24
C ARG A 105 13.22 9.47 -5.80
N VAL A 106 12.38 9.87 -6.76
CA VAL A 106 11.48 8.96 -7.48
C VAL A 106 12.28 8.02 -8.38
N ARG A 107 13.27 8.55 -9.13
CA ARG A 107 14.15 7.73 -9.97
C ARG A 107 14.90 6.66 -9.17
N ASP A 108 15.47 7.04 -8.02
CA ASP A 108 16.19 6.13 -7.12
C ASP A 108 15.25 5.05 -6.53
N ALA A 109 14.06 5.45 -6.06
CA ALA A 109 13.05 4.52 -5.57
C ALA A 109 12.63 3.50 -6.63
N ALA A 110 12.41 3.94 -7.87
CA ALA A 110 12.06 3.06 -8.98
C ALA A 110 13.18 2.06 -9.30
N GLY A 111 14.45 2.49 -9.31
CA GLY A 111 15.60 1.62 -9.51
C GLY A 111 15.70 0.53 -8.43
N LYS A 112 15.53 0.92 -7.15
CA LYS A 112 15.50 -0.02 -6.02
C LYS A 112 14.33 -0.99 -6.09
N ALA A 113 13.15 -0.52 -6.49
CA ALA A 113 11.97 -1.37 -6.66
C ALA A 113 12.20 -2.42 -7.77
N LEU A 114 12.71 -2.00 -8.92
CA LEU A 114 13.04 -2.92 -10.02
C LEU A 114 14.05 -3.99 -9.59
N ALA A 115 15.09 -3.63 -8.83
CA ALA A 115 16.07 -4.58 -8.31
C ALA A 115 15.48 -5.62 -7.33
N ARG A 116 14.38 -5.28 -6.64
CA ARG A 116 13.67 -6.20 -5.74
C ARG A 116 12.67 -7.10 -6.48
N ILE A 117 12.02 -6.56 -7.50
CA ILE A 117 10.98 -7.26 -8.28
C ILE A 117 11.62 -8.25 -9.27
N ASP A 118 12.74 -7.86 -9.87
CA ASP A 118 13.49 -8.70 -10.81
C ASP A 118 15.00 -8.58 -10.55
N PRO A 119 15.51 -9.26 -9.51
CA PRO A 119 16.94 -9.24 -9.17
C PRO A 119 17.83 -9.77 -10.31
N GLY A 120 17.27 -10.56 -11.24
CA GLY A 120 17.98 -11.15 -12.37
C GLY A 120 18.28 -10.17 -13.51
N THR A 121 17.63 -9.00 -13.53
CA THR A 121 17.85 -7.95 -14.55
C THR A 121 18.88 -6.90 -14.16
N ALA A 122 19.38 -6.91 -12.93
CA ALA A 122 20.57 -6.14 -12.58
C ALA A 122 21.69 -6.57 -13.54
N PRO A 123 22.42 -5.63 -14.17
CA PRO A 123 23.55 -6.01 -15.01
C PRO A 123 24.44 -6.91 -14.17
N ARG A 124 24.61 -8.17 -14.60
CA ARG A 124 25.70 -8.99 -14.10
C ARG A 124 26.95 -8.20 -14.46
N VAL A 125 27.47 -7.44 -13.50
CA VAL A 125 28.84 -6.98 -13.52
C VAL A 125 29.68 -8.26 -13.43
N SER A 126 29.87 -8.90 -14.57
CA SER A 126 30.91 -9.91 -14.72
C SER A 126 32.20 -9.18 -14.42
N GLY A 127 32.71 -9.41 -13.21
CA GLY A 127 34.01 -8.90 -12.81
C GLY A 127 35.03 -9.24 -13.89
N ARG A 128 35.79 -8.23 -14.29
CA ARG A 128 37.04 -8.40 -15.00
C ARG A 128 38.15 -8.01 -14.04
#